data_AF-A0A9P1KEK8-F1
#
_entry.id   AF-A0A9P1KEK8-F1
#
_cell.length_a   1.000
_cell.length_b   1.000
_cell.length_c   1.000
_cell.angle_alpha   90.00
_cell.angle_beta   90.00
_cell.angle_gamma   90.00
#
_symmetry.space_group_name_H-M   'P 1'
#
loop_
_entity.id
_entity.type
_entity.pdbx_description
1 polymer ?
#
loop_
_entity_poly.entity_id
_entity_poly.type
_entity_poly.pdbx_seq_one_letter_code
_entity_poly.pdbx_strand_id
1 'polypeptide(L)' 'MSQCLNPDCLHSNPKGCQFCQKCGSKLRLVERYYAKSILGQGGLGRTFIAVDDFKPSKTSLCD' A
#
# COMPACT_ATOMS: atom_id res chain seq x y z
N MET A 1 4.21 -6.52 -3.85
CA MET A 1 2.86 -6.13 -4.26
C MET A 1 2.43 -4.96 -3.39
N SER A 2 1.51 -4.14 -3.90
CA SER A 2 0.87 -3.07 -3.13
C SER A 2 -0.64 -3.23 -3.17
N GLN A 3 -1.23 -3.35 -1.99
CA GLN A 3 -2.68 -3.42 -1.80
C GLN A 3 -3.28 -2.03 -2.03
N CYS A 4 -4.29 -1.94 -2.89
CA CYS A 4 -5.04 -0.69 -3.05
C CYS A 4 -5.76 -0.33 -1.75
N LEU A 5 -5.69 0.96 -1.40
CA LEU A 5 -6.24 1.55 -0.18
C LEU A 5 -7.66 2.09 -0.36
N ASN A 6 -8.14 2.18 -1.60
CA ASN A 6 -9.50 2.60 -1.88
C ASN A 6 -10.47 1.59 -1.26
N PRO A 7 -11.42 2.01 -0.42
CA PRO A 7 -12.39 1.11 0.20
C PRO A 7 -13.16 0.25 -0.81
N ASP A 8 -13.45 0.78 -1.98
CA ASP A 8 -14.22 0.12 -3.04
C ASP A 8 -13.34 -0.67 -4.02
N CYS A 9 -12.01 -0.64 -3.83
CA CYS A 9 -11.06 -1.35 -4.66
C CYS A 9 -9.97 -2.02 -3.83
N LEU A 10 -10.04 -3.35 -3.71
CA LEU A 10 -9.03 -4.16 -3.04
C LEU A 10 -8.07 -4.87 -4.01
N HIS A 11 -7.77 -4.24 -5.15
CA HIS A 11 -6.85 -4.83 -6.11
C HIS A 11 -5.41 -4.87 -5.57
N SER A 12 -4.74 -6.01 -5.78
CA SER A 12 -3.31 -6.17 -5.50
C SER A 12 -2.51 -5.79 -6.73
N ASN A 13 -1.59 -4.83 -6.57
CA ASN A 13 -0.79 -4.27 -7.65
C ASN A 13 0.64 -4.82 -7.59
N PRO A 14 1.36 -4.89 -8.73
CA PRO A 14 2.79 -5.13 -8.74
C PRO A 14 3.58 -4.14 -7.86
N LYS A 15 4.82 -4.50 -7.49
CA LYS A 15 5.71 -3.56 -6.77
C LYS A 15 6.04 -2.36 -7.66
N GLY A 16 6.20 -1.17 -7.07
CA GLY A 16 6.63 0.04 -7.77
C GLY A 16 5.52 0.86 -8.42
N CYS A 17 4.30 0.33 -8.56
CA CYS A 17 3.16 1.11 -9.05
C CYS A 17 2.84 2.28 -8.10
N GLN A 18 2.66 3.47 -8.64
CA GLN A 18 2.22 4.65 -7.88
C GLN A 18 0.70 4.75 -7.77
N PHE A 19 0.00 4.26 -8.79
CA PHE A 19 -1.46 4.26 -8.90
C PHE A 19 -1.98 2.84 -9.08
N CYS A 20 -3.19 2.60 -8.60
CA CYS A 20 -3.85 1.31 -8.75
C CYS A 20 -4.20 1.07 -10.22
N GLN A 21 -3.79 -0.08 -10.77
CA GLN A 21 -4.05 -0.43 -12.15
C GLN A 21 -5.55 -0.69 -12.45
N LYS A 22 -6.36 -0.92 -11.41
CA LYS A 22 -7.80 -1.16 -11.53
C LYS A 22 -8.66 0.11 -11.38
N CYS A 23 -8.32 1.00 -10.46
CA CYS A 23 -9.18 2.15 -10.12
C CYS A 23 -8.48 3.51 -10.18
N GLY A 24 -7.18 3.57 -10.49
CA GLY A 24 -6.43 4.81 -10.57
C GLY A 24 -6.13 5.50 -9.23
N SER A 25 -6.62 4.99 -8.10
CA SER A 25 -6.31 5.57 -6.78
C SER A 25 -4.82 5.47 -6.45
N LYS A 26 -4.26 6.50 -5.81
CA LYS A 26 -2.88 6.47 -5.30
C LYS A 26 -2.67 5.29 -4.35
N LEU A 27 -1.55 4.61 -4.49
CA LEU A 27 -1.17 3.47 -3.66
C LEU A 27 -0.36 3.87 -2.43
N ARG A 28 0.10 5.12 -2.37
CA ARG A 28 0.83 5.69 -1.23
C ARG A 28 -0.02 6.68 -0.45
N LEU A 29 0.01 6.56 0.88
CA LEU A 29 -0.43 7.61 1.80
C LEU A 29 0.73 8.56 2.04
N VAL A 30 0.46 9.86 1.87
CA VAL A 30 1.41 10.96 2.07
C VAL A 30 2.78 10.70 1.41
N GLU A 31 2.77 10.02 0.26
CA GLU A 31 3.96 9.62 -0.51
C GLU A 31 5.02 8.82 0.27
N ARG A 32 4.64 8.18 1.38
CA ARG A 32 5.56 7.48 2.29
C ARG A 32 5.15 6.04 2.61
N TYR A 33 3.87 5.78 2.79
CA TYR A 33 3.40 4.46 3.22
C TYR A 33 2.65 3.77 2.09
N TYR A 34 3.07 2.55 1.72
CA TYR A 34 2.26 1.68 0.86
C TYR A 34 1.79 0.44 1.63
N ALA A 35 0.56 0.01 1.38
CA ALA A 35 0.03 -1.21 1.98
C ALA A 35 0.55 -2.46 1.24
N LYS A 36 0.96 -3.48 1.98
CA LYS A 36 1.30 -4.81 1.45
C LYS A 36 0.08 -5.73 1.38
N SER A 37 -0.70 -5.77 2.45
CA SER A 37 -1.87 -6.64 2.60
C SER A 37 -2.79 -6.14 3.72
N ILE A 38 -4.01 -6.66 3.79
CA ILE A 38 -4.93 -6.42 4.90
C ILE A 38 -4.45 -7.25 6.10
N LEU A 39 -4.41 -6.62 7.28
CA LEU A 39 -4.19 -7.28 8.57
C LEU A 39 -5.51 -7.69 9.22
N GLY A 40 -6.55 -6.87 9.08
CA GLY A 40 -7.87 -7.12 9.64
C GLY A 40 -8.91 -6.12 9.15
N GLN A 41 -10.19 -6.45 9.33
CA GLN A 41 -11.33 -5.63 8.94
C GLN A 41 -12.44 -5.72 9.98
N GLY A 42 -13.11 -4.60 10.25
CA GLY A 42 -14.28 -4.51 11.13
C GLY A 42 -15.21 -3.36 10.72
N GLY A 43 -16.25 -3.10 11.52
CA GLY A 43 -17.27 -2.08 11.20
C GLY A 43 -16.74 -0.65 11.08
N LEU A 44 -15.60 -0.35 11.71
CA LEU A 44 -14.97 0.98 11.68
C LEU A 44 -13.86 1.13 10.64
N GLY A 45 -13.55 0.07 9.88
CA GLY A 45 -12.57 0.18 8.80
C GLY A 45 -11.71 -1.06 8.60
N ARG A 46 -10.56 -0.83 7.96
CA ARG A 46 -9.57 -1.85 7.60
C ARG A 46 -8.19 -1.45 8.11
N THR A 47 -7.51 -2.43 8.67
CA THR A 47 -6.13 -2.31 9.11
C THR A 47 -5.25 -3.00 8.08
N PHE A 48 -4.15 -2.35 7.67
CA PHE A 48 -3.21 -2.88 6.68
C PHE A 48 -1.85 -3.10 7.30
N ILE A 49 -1.17 -4.16 6.86
CA ILE A 49 0.28 -4.24 7.00
C ILE A 49 0.86 -3.28 5.97
N ALA A 50 1.59 -2.27 6.42
CA ALA A 50 2.18 -1.25 5.57
C ALA A 50 3.71 -1.27 5.62
N VAL A 51 4.31 -0.68 4.60
CA VAL A 51 5.73 -0.42 4.52
C VAL A 51 5.94 1.09 4.53
N ASP A 52 6.83 1.55 5.42
CA ASP A 52 7.30 2.93 5.47
C ASP A 52 8.54 3.09 4.57
N ASP A 53 8.39 3.82 3.46
CA ASP A 53 9.48 4.13 2.52
C ASP A 53 10.58 5.01 3.11
N PHE A 54 10.30 5.75 4.19
CA PHE A 54 11.29 6.63 4.83
C PHE A 54 11.85 6.03 6.13
N LYS A 55 11.59 4.75 6.42
CA LYS A 55 12.19 4.08 7.58
C LYS A 55 13.73 4.07 7.44
N PRO A 56 14.50 4.72 8.35
CA PRO A 56 15.94 4.89 8.18
C PRO A 56 16.73 3.59 8.13
N SER A 57 16.23 2.53 8.76
CA SER A 57 16.85 1.21 8.76
C SER A 57 16.49 0.34 7.57
N LYS A 58 15.78 0.88 6.57
CA LYS A 58 15.73 0.22 5.27
C LYS A 58 17.10 0.34 4.63
N THR A 59 17.86 -0.74 4.65
CA THR A 59 18.92 -0.93 3.66
C THR A 59 18.28 -0.74 2.29
N SER A 60 18.77 0.24 1.53
CA SER A 60 18.43 0.44 0.13
C SER A 60 18.98 -0.75 -0.67
N LEU A 61 18.29 -1.88 -0.60
CA LEU A 61 18.45 -2.93 -1.60
C LEU A 61 17.65 -2.50 -2.82
N CYS A 62 18.30 -1.70 -3.63
CA CYS A 62 17.99 -1.52 -5.04
C CYS A 62 19.09 -2.26 -5.80
N ASP A 63 18.79 -3.49 -6.20
CA ASP A 63 19.09 -3.99 -7.54
C ASP A 63 17.77 -3.94 -8.32
#